data_AF-R6V541-F1
#
_entry.id   AF-R6V541-F1
#
_cell.length_a   1.000
_cell.length_b   1.000
_cell.length_c   1.000
_cell.angle_alpha   90.00
_cell.angle_beta   90.00
_cell.angle_gamma   90.00
#
_symmetry.space_group_name_H-M   'P 1'
#
loop_
_entity.id
_entity.type
_entity.pdbx_description
1 polymer ?
#
loop_
_entity_poly.entity_id
_entity_poly.type
_entity_poly.pdbx_seq_one_letter_code
_entity_poly.pdbx_strand_id
1 'polypeptide(L)' 'MQRINLTASDERAVRYLKGETILSDCMDKGYVLVCVDGYPLGWCKGNGSGTLKNKYYPGWRMQ' A
#
# COMPACT_ATOMS: atom_id res chain seq x y z
N MET A 1 -7.85 -9.50 -9.18
CA MET A 1 -6.66 -9.16 -8.35
C MET A 1 -6.92 -7.80 -7.70
N GLN A 2 -6.85 -7.70 -6.37
CA GLN A 2 -7.10 -6.45 -5.65
C GLN A 2 -5.89 -5.52 -5.80
N ARG A 3 -6.12 -4.26 -6.16
CA ARG A 3 -5.07 -3.25 -6.30
C ARG A 3 -5.58 -1.89 -5.84
N ILE A 4 -4.70 -1.15 -5.19
CA ILE A 4 -4.90 0.26 -4.86
C ILE A 4 -3.95 1.08 -5.73
N ASN A 5 -4.47 2.11 -6.41
CA ASN A 5 -3.65 3.02 -7.19
C ASN A 5 -3.67 4.39 -6.51
N LEU A 6 -2.52 4.77 -5.97
CA LEU A 6 -2.29 6.07 -5.38
C LEU A 6 -1.74 7.02 -6.45
N THR A 7 -1.87 8.32 -6.22
CA THR A 7 -1.15 9.31 -7.03
C THR A 7 0.21 9.60 -6.39
N ALA A 8 1.21 10.05 -7.14
CA ALA A 8 2.49 10.42 -6.53
C ALA A 8 2.37 11.54 -5.48
N SER A 9 1.36 12.39 -5.61
CA SER A 9 1.06 13.47 -4.66
C SER A 9 0.33 13.00 -3.40
N ASP A 10 -0.13 11.74 -3.35
CA ASP A 10 -0.83 11.19 -2.20
C ASP A 10 0.17 10.85 -1.08
N GLU A 11 -0.04 11.41 0.11
CA GLU A 11 0.81 11.14 1.28
C GLU A 11 0.92 9.64 1.59
N ARG A 12 -0.12 8.85 1.28
CA ARG A 12 -0.13 7.41 1.48
C ARG A 12 0.98 6.69 0.71
N ALA A 13 1.43 7.25 -0.42
CA ALA A 13 2.55 6.71 -1.19
C ALA A 13 3.87 6.81 -0.40
N VAL A 14 4.12 7.97 0.21
CA VAL A 14 5.30 8.19 1.07
C VAL A 14 5.23 7.32 2.31
N ARG A 15 4.07 7.25 2.97
CA ARG A 15 3.84 6.37 4.14
C ARG A 15 4.12 4.90 3.79
N TYR A 16 3.65 4.45 2.62
CA TYR A 16 3.95 3.10 2.12
C TYR A 16 5.45 2.86 1.97
N LEU A 17 6.18 3.78 1.35
CA LEU A 17 7.63 3.69 1.16
C LEU A 17 8.39 3.67 2.49
N LYS A 18 7.88 4.33 3.53
CA LYS A 18 8.42 4.28 4.90
C LYS A 18 8.09 2.98 5.65
N GLY A 19 7.26 2.11 5.06
CA GLY A 19 6.82 0.86 5.70
C GLY A 19 5.61 1.00 6.61
N GLU A 20 4.93 2.15 6.57
CA GLU A 20 3.73 2.40 7.38
C GLU A 20 2.50 1.72 6.78
N THR A 21 1.48 1.55 7.63
CA THR A 21 0.17 0.98 7.25
C THR A 21 -0.62 1.98 6.42
N ILE A 22 -1.25 1.51 5.35
CA ILE A 22 -2.15 2.34 4.53
C ILE A 22 -3.58 2.17 5.01
N LEU A 23 -4.29 3.30 5.19
CA LEU A 23 -5.74 3.30 5.35
C LEU A 23 -6.39 3.40 3.98
N SER A 24 -7.32 2.49 3.73
CA SER A 24 -8.06 2.40 2.48
C SER A 24 -9.56 2.38 2.77
N ASP A 25 -10.33 3.08 1.94
CA ASP A 25 -11.78 3.12 2.06
C ASP A 25 -12.43 1.81 1.61
N CYS A 26 -11.68 0.94 0.92
CA CYS A 26 -12.11 -0.39 0.53
C CYS A 26 -11.79 -1.44 1.61
N MET A 27 -12.73 -2.36 1.82
CA MET A 27 -12.60 -3.51 2.73
C MET A 27 -11.85 -4.68 2.06
N ASP A 28 -10.72 -4.38 1.43
CA ASP A 28 -9.90 -5.38 0.75
C ASP A 28 -9.38 -6.44 1.74
N LYS A 29 -9.45 -7.71 1.33
CA LYS A 29 -9.02 -8.87 2.13
C LYS A 29 -8.08 -9.73 1.32
N GLY A 30 -6.91 -10.03 1.90
CA GLY A 30 -5.85 -10.77 1.23
C GLY A 30 -4.75 -9.86 0.69
N TYR A 31 -4.05 -10.31 -0.34
CA TYR A 31 -2.96 -9.53 -0.94
C TYR A 31 -3.51 -8.46 -1.88
N VAL A 32 -3.05 -7.24 -1.68
CA VAL A 32 -3.40 -6.05 -2.46
C VAL A 32 -2.13 -5.48 -3.05
N LEU A 33 -2.13 -5.28 -4.38
CA LEU A 33 -1.03 -4.62 -5.06
C LEU A 33 -1.14 -3.11 -4.86
N VAL A 34 -0.07 -2.47 -4.40
CA VAL A 34 0.04 -1.02 -4.30
C VAL A 34 0.68 -0.49 -5.58
N CYS A 35 0.01 0.43 -6.23
CA CYS A 35 0.49 1.16 -7.39
C CYS A 35 0.57 2.66 -7.07
N VAL A 36 1.51 3.36 -7.71
CA VAL A 36 1.55 4.82 -7.78
C VAL A 36 1.55 5.23 -9.24
N ASP A 37 0.59 6.07 -9.63
CA ASP A 37 0.40 6.52 -11.01
C ASP A 37 0.36 5.37 -12.04
N GLY A 38 -0.18 4.22 -11.63
CA GLY A 38 -0.28 3.02 -12.45
C GLY A 38 0.93 2.08 -12.41
N TYR A 39 2.04 2.48 -11.79
CA TYR A 39 3.24 1.65 -11.64
C TYR A 39 3.21 0.85 -10.34
N PRO A 40 3.55 -0.45 -10.36
CA PRO A 40 3.53 -1.29 -9.16
C PRO A 40 4.72 -0.96 -8.23
N LEU A 41 4.44 -0.69 -6.95
CA LEU A 41 5.46 -0.48 -5.91
C LEU A 41 5.68 -1.72 -5.05
N GLY A 42 4.63 -2.49 -4.79
CA GLY A 42 4.73 -3.66 -3.94
C GLY A 42 3.40 -4.10 -3.38
N TRP A 43 3.45 -4.83 -2.27
CA TRP A 43 2.28 -5.50 -1.71
C TRP A 43 1.88 -4.96 -0.34
N CYS A 44 0.59 -5.04 -0.10
CA CYS A 44 -0.04 -4.95 1.21
C CYS A 44 -0.87 -6.21 1.47
N LYS A 45 -1.21 -6.45 2.73
CA LYS A 45 -2.20 -7.46 3.13
C LYS A 45 -3.36 -6.79 3.87
N GLY A 46 -4.53 -6.80 3.25
CA GLY A 46 -5.77 -6.34 3.86
C GLY A 46 -6.43 -7.40 4.73
N ASN A 47 -7.06 -6.97 5.81
CA ASN A 47 -7.83 -7.81 6.74
C ASN A 47 -9.35 -7.66 6.57
N GLY A 48 -9.81 -6.83 5.61
CA GLY A 48 -11.22 -6.51 5.42
C GLY A 48 -11.78 -5.42 6.33
N SER A 49 -10.93 -4.67 7.05
CA SER A 49 -11.34 -3.59 7.97
C SER A 49 -10.91 -2.19 7.50
N GLY A 50 -10.61 -2.02 6.22
CA GLY A 50 -10.06 -0.76 5.68
C GLY A 50 -8.57 -0.53 6.00
N THR A 51 -7.91 -1.50 6.64
CA THR A 51 -6.49 -1.40 7.01
C THR A 51 -5.63 -2.33 6.15
N LEU A 52 -4.65 -1.74 5.46
CA LEU A 52 -3.72 -2.46 4.60
C LEU A 52 -2.34 -2.53 5.26
N LYS A 53 -1.98 -3.73 5.74
CA LYS A 53 -0.67 -3.96 6.38
C LYS A 53 0.42 -4.02 5.31
N ASN A 54 1.39 -3.14 5.43
CA ASN A 54 2.53 -3.03 4.54
C ASN A 54 3.39 -4.32 4.54
N LYS A 55 3.73 -4.80 3.34
CA LYS A 55 4.63 -5.94 3.10
C LYS A 55 5.88 -5.56 2.29
N TYR A 56 6.20 -4.28 2.23
CA TYR A 56 7.40 -3.73 1.63
C TYR A 56 8.64 -4.18 2.41
N TYR A 57 9.66 -4.61 1.68
CA TYR A 57 10.87 -5.18 2.24
C TYR A 57 11.57 -4.15 3.15
N PRO A 58 11.90 -4.49 4.42
CA PRO A 58 12.46 -3.53 5.37
C PRO A 58 13.72 -2.81 4.87
N GLY A 59 14.58 -3.49 4.12
CA GLY A 59 15.82 -2.90 3.58
C GLY A 59 15.62 -1.95 2.40
N TRP A 60 14.40 -1.81 1.87
CA TRP A 60 14.07 -0.86 0.80
C TRP A 60 13.28 0.34 1.31
N ARG A 61 12.97 0.36 2.62
CA ARG A 61 12.19 1.45 3.20
C ARG A 61 12.99 2.74 3.09
N MET A 62 12.28 3.79 2.69
CA MET A 62 12.82 5.13 2.68
C MET A 62 13.07 5.58 4.12
N GLN A 63 14.29 6.06 4.41
CA GLN A 63 14.68 6.56 5.73
C GLN A 63 14.30 8.03 5.91
#